data_AF-A0A4Z0PMD0-F1
#
_entry.id   AF-A0A4Z0PMD0-F1
#
_cell.length_a   1.000
_cell.length_b   1.000
_cell.length_c   1.000
_cell.angle_alpha   90.00
_cell.angle_beta   90.00
_cell.angle_gamma   90.00
#
_symmetry.space_group_name_H-M   'P 1'
#
loop_
_entity.id
_entity.type
_entity.pdbx_description
1 polymer ?
#
loop_
_entity_poly.entity_id
_entity_poly.type
_entity_poly.pdbx_seq_one_letter_code
_entity_poly.pdbx_strand_id
1 'polypeptide(L)'
;MTFFLFRGLRRLLALGLLSCLLSVTCHPYRIPNPTGPPRPKVTKAKKVDNEAADGRSLDVATEAKPIKNRYDKHDMLKKPKYKSRRLKKKVGQRTIFGFPLPF
;
A
#
# COMPACT_ATOMS: atom_id res chain seq x y z
N MET A 1 -44.35 35.98 17.88
CA MET A 1 -42.98 36.51 17.62
C MET A 1 -41.89 35.42 17.54
N THR A 2 -42.20 34.12 17.63
CA THR A 2 -41.21 33.02 17.62
C THR A 2 -40.88 32.46 16.23
N PHE A 3 -41.74 32.67 15.24
CA PHE A 3 -41.56 32.14 13.87
C PHE A 3 -40.36 32.74 13.12
N PHE A 4 -39.95 33.97 13.45
CA PHE A 4 -38.82 34.62 12.79
C PHE A 4 -37.45 34.08 13.26
N LEU A 5 -37.36 33.62 14.52
CA LEU A 5 -36.13 33.06 15.10
C LEU A 5 -35.76 31.71 14.45
N PHE A 6 -36.75 30.86 14.19
CA PHE A 6 -36.54 29.57 13.52
C PHE A 6 -36.05 29.70 12.07
N ARG A 7 -36.45 30.78 11.39
CA ARG A 7 -36.07 31.04 9.99
C ARG A 7 -34.61 31.49 9.87
N GLY A 8 -34.09 32.19 10.88
CA GLY A 8 -32.67 32.53 11.00
C GLY A 8 -31.80 31.32 11.34
N LEU A 9 -32.25 30.47 12.27
CA LEU A 9 -31.49 29.30 12.71
C LEU A 9 -31.24 28.30 11.56
N ARG A 10 -32.23 28.05 10.71
CA ARG A 10 -32.09 27.17 9.53
C ARG A 10 -31.06 27.68 8.53
N ARG A 11 -30.97 29.01 8.34
CA ARG A 11 -29.99 29.63 7.43
C ARG A 11 -28.57 29.52 7.97
N LEU A 12 -28.39 29.71 9.28
CA LEU A 12 -27.09 29.55 9.93
C LEU A 12 -26.60 28.10 9.90
N LEU A 13 -27.51 27.15 10.12
CA LEU A 13 -27.20 25.71 10.06
C LEU A 13 -26.83 25.26 8.64
N ALA A 14 -27.54 25.77 7.63
CA ALA A 14 -27.21 25.52 6.23
C ALA A 14 -25.84 26.10 5.83
N LEU A 15 -25.53 27.32 6.26
CA LEU A 15 -24.23 27.97 6.00
C LEU A 15 -23.07 27.24 6.71
N GLY A 16 -23.29 26.77 7.94
CA GLY A 16 -22.30 25.98 8.68
C GLY A 16 -22.02 24.62 8.04
N LEU A 17 -23.05 23.95 7.52
CA LEU A 17 -22.87 22.70 6.77
C LEU A 17 -22.13 22.93 5.45
N LEU A 18 -22.45 24.01 4.72
CA LEU A 18 -21.79 24.35 3.47
C LEU A 18 -20.30 24.68 3.66
N SER A 19 -19.94 25.42 4.72
CA SER A 19 -18.53 25.73 5.01
C SER A 19 -17.74 24.49 5.41
N CYS A 20 -18.36 23.55 6.15
CA CYS A 20 -17.74 22.29 6.54
C CYS A 20 -17.51 21.35 5.33
N LEU A 21 -18.38 21.40 4.32
CA LEU A 21 -18.20 20.64 3.08
C LEU A 21 -17.04 21.19 2.23
N LEU A 22 -16.90 22.52 2.17
CA LEU A 22 -15.85 23.19 1.39
C LEU A 22 -14.45 23.03 2.00
N SER A 23 -14.34 22.89 3.34
CA SER A 23 -13.04 22.70 4.00
C SER A 23 -12.42 21.32 3.75
N VAL A 24 -13.23 20.29 3.49
CA VAL A 24 -12.75 18.92 3.20
C VAL A 24 -12.27 18.77 1.76
N THR A 25 -12.79 19.58 0.82
CA THR A 25 -12.43 19.46 -0.61
C THR A 25 -11.21 20.27 -1.02
N CYS A 26 -10.81 21.26 -0.21
CA CYS A 26 -9.66 22.13 -0.48
C CYS A 26 -8.35 21.55 0.08
N HIS A 27 -7.91 20.41 -0.44
CA HIS A 27 -6.56 19.92 -0.16
C HIS A 27 -5.55 20.63 -1.08
N PRO A 28 -4.48 21.24 -0.54
CA PRO A 28 -3.44 21.84 -1.37
C PRO A 28 -2.80 20.75 -2.23
N TYR A 29 -2.89 20.91 -3.55
CA TYR A 29 -2.32 19.97 -4.50
C TYR A 29 -0.80 20.00 -4.36
N ARG A 30 -0.21 18.94 -3.80
CA ARG A 30 1.24 18.84 -3.67
C ARG A 30 1.79 18.39 -5.01
N ILE A 31 2.42 19.31 -5.72
CA ILE A 31 3.17 19.00 -6.94
C ILE A 31 4.20 17.92 -6.58
N PRO A 32 4.21 16.76 -7.26
CA PRO A 32 5.21 15.74 -7.00
C PRO A 32 6.60 16.32 -7.24
N ASN A 33 7.54 16.02 -6.34
CA ASN A 33 8.92 16.45 -6.53
C ASN A 33 9.41 15.95 -7.91
N PRO A 34 10.01 16.82 -8.74
CA PRO A 34 10.54 16.41 -10.04
C PRO A 34 11.53 15.27 -9.79
N THR A 35 11.20 14.09 -10.30
CA THR A 35 12.06 12.93 -10.12
C THR A 35 13.24 13.14 -11.06
N GLY A 36 14.45 13.20 -10.50
CA GLY A 36 15.67 13.24 -11.31
C GLY A 36 15.75 12.02 -12.25
N PRO A 37 16.63 12.07 -13.27
CA PRO A 37 16.77 10.98 -14.21
C PRO A 37 16.99 9.64 -13.49
N PRO A 38 16.36 8.54 -13.95
CA PRO A 38 16.47 7.25 -13.31
C PRO A 38 17.94 6.82 -13.26
N ARG A 39 18.47 6.63 -12.05
CA ARG A 39 19.83 6.12 -11.87
C ARG A 39 19.88 4.65 -12.31
N PRO A 40 20.87 4.23 -13.09
CA PRO A 40 21.03 2.84 -13.47
C PRO A 40 21.27 1.99 -12.20
N LYS A 41 20.46 0.94 -12.05
CA LYS A 41 20.56 0.00 -10.95
C LYS A 41 21.77 -0.91 -11.20
N VAL A 42 22.91 -0.60 -10.59
CA VAL A 42 24.11 -1.45 -10.67
C VAL A 42 23.79 -2.79 -10.00
N THR A 43 23.51 -3.80 -10.81
CA THR A 43 23.51 -5.19 -10.37
C THR A 43 24.96 -5.58 -10.12
N LYS A 44 25.33 -5.77 -8.86
CA LYS A 44 26.63 -6.36 -8.53
C LYS A 44 26.71 -7.71 -9.26
N ALA A 45 27.78 -7.90 -10.03
CA ALA A 45 28.03 -9.13 -10.76
C ALA A 45 27.89 -10.33 -9.83
N LYS A 46 27.30 -11.40 -10.37
CA LYS A 46 27.24 -12.72 -9.75
C LYS A 46 28.68 -13.10 -9.36
N LYS A 47 28.84 -13.67 -8.16
CA LYS A 47 30.14 -14.03 -7.55
C LYS A 47 31.12 -14.53 -8.62
N VAL A 48 32.32 -13.94 -8.62
CA VAL A 48 33.49 -14.46 -9.33
C VAL A 48 33.70 -15.91 -8.88
N ASP A 49 33.93 -16.81 -9.83
CA ASP A 49 34.14 -18.22 -9.58
C ASP A 49 35.32 -18.39 -8.60
N ASN A 50 35.07 -19.11 -7.50
CA ASN A 50 36.06 -19.39 -6.45
C ASN A 50 36.99 -20.51 -6.93
N GLU A 51 37.81 -20.22 -7.94
CA GLU A 51 38.83 -21.13 -8.44
C GLU A 51 40.20 -20.70 -7.89
N ALA A 52 40.90 -21.64 -7.25
CA ALA A 52 42.31 -21.43 -6.92
C ALA A 52 43.14 -21.42 -8.22
N ALA A 53 44.29 -20.74 -8.21
CA ALA A 53 45.21 -20.70 -9.37
C ALA A 53 45.67 -22.10 -9.85
N ASP A 54 45.49 -23.13 -9.02
CA ASP A 54 45.79 -24.53 -9.30
C ASP A 54 44.60 -25.34 -9.88
N GLY A 55 43.49 -24.69 -10.23
CA GLY A 55 42.31 -25.34 -10.84
C GLY A 55 41.46 -26.19 -9.90
N ARG A 56 41.68 -26.10 -8.58
CA ARG A 56 40.85 -26.77 -7.57
C ARG A 56 39.64 -25.91 -7.21
N SER A 57 38.45 -26.53 -7.17
CA SER A 57 37.24 -25.90 -6.67
C SER A 57 37.37 -25.68 -5.16
N LEU A 58 37.44 -24.42 -4.73
CA LEU A 58 37.28 -24.08 -3.33
C LEU A 58 35.78 -24.17 -3.02
N ASP A 59 35.31 -25.37 -2.69
CA ASP A 59 33.99 -25.61 -2.10
C ASP A 59 33.95 -25.00 -0.70
N VAL A 60 33.98 -23.67 -0.66
CA VAL A 60 33.59 -22.91 0.53
C VAL A 60 32.12 -23.19 0.68
N ALA A 61 31.79 -24.12 1.59
CA ALA A 61 30.45 -24.33 2.11
C ALA A 61 29.89 -22.96 2.49
N THR A 62 29.15 -22.37 1.56
CA THR A 62 28.62 -21.04 1.73
C THR A 62 27.53 -21.23 2.75
N GLU A 63 27.84 -20.94 4.02
CA GLU A 63 26.89 -21.05 5.12
C GLU A 63 25.55 -20.48 4.68
N ALA A 64 24.55 -21.36 4.61
CA ALA A 64 23.21 -20.97 4.19
C ALA A 64 22.74 -19.91 5.18
N LYS A 65 22.68 -18.65 4.73
CA LYS A 65 22.29 -17.54 5.58
C LYS A 65 20.96 -17.90 6.25
N PRO A 66 20.85 -17.76 7.59
CA PRO A 66 19.64 -18.15 8.29
C PRO A 66 18.46 -17.34 7.73
N ILE A 67 17.41 -18.05 7.33
CA ILE A 67 16.18 -17.46 6.80
C ILE A 67 15.50 -16.75 7.98
N LYS A 68 15.51 -15.41 7.97
CA LYS A 68 14.89 -14.58 9.01
C LYS A 68 13.36 -14.63 8.87
N ASN A 69 12.72 -15.59 9.54
CA ASN A 69 11.27 -15.65 9.68
C ASN A 69 10.79 -14.61 10.70
N ARG A 70 9.68 -13.92 10.39
CA ARG A 70 9.05 -12.96 11.31
C ARG A 70 7.77 -13.59 11.86
N TYR A 71 7.62 -13.59 13.17
CA TYR A 71 6.43 -14.13 13.85
C TYR A 71 5.50 -12.99 14.30
N ASP A 72 4.22 -13.33 14.51
CA ASP A 72 3.23 -12.44 15.10
C ASP A 72 3.21 -12.55 16.64
N LYS A 73 2.40 -11.75 17.34
CA LYS A 73 2.27 -11.78 18.81
C LYS A 73 1.78 -13.13 19.37
N HIS A 74 1.22 -13.98 18.53
CA HIS A 74 0.70 -15.31 18.87
C HIS A 74 1.62 -16.44 18.34
N ASP A 75 2.92 -16.17 18.14
CA ASP A 75 3.94 -17.11 17.63
C ASP A 75 3.64 -17.78 16.27
N MET A 76 2.64 -17.30 15.54
CA MET A 76 2.39 -17.74 14.17
C MET A 76 3.31 -17.04 13.17
N LEU A 77 3.77 -17.78 12.17
CA LEU A 77 4.57 -17.23 11.08
C LEU A 77 3.79 -16.10 10.38
N LYS A 78 4.33 -14.89 10.41
CA LYS A 78 3.70 -13.73 9.82
C LYS A 78 3.60 -13.91 8.31
N LYS A 79 2.39 -13.76 7.77
CA LYS A 79 2.17 -13.82 6.32
C LYS A 79 3.00 -12.74 5.61
N PRO A 80 3.58 -13.05 4.42
CA PRO A 80 4.33 -12.06 3.67
C PRO A 80 3.42 -10.91 3.25
N LYS A 81 3.95 -9.69 3.34
CA LYS A 81 3.22 -8.41 3.11
C LYS A 81 2.44 -8.37 1.79
N TYR A 82 2.96 -8.99 0.73
CA TYR A 82 2.26 -9.09 -0.55
C TYR A 82 0.96 -9.90 -0.46
N LYS A 83 0.98 -11.04 0.25
CA LYS A 83 -0.22 -11.87 0.47
C LYS A 83 -1.24 -11.17 1.37
N SER A 84 -0.80 -10.33 2.32
CA SER A 84 -1.72 -9.57 3.19
C SER A 84 -2.37 -8.37 2.49
N ARG A 85 -1.66 -7.75 1.53
CA ARG A 85 -2.18 -6.61 0.73
C ARG A 85 -3.01 -7.03 -0.47
N ARG A 86 -2.96 -8.30 -0.86
CA ARG A 86 -3.73 -8.80 -2.00
C ARG A 86 -5.21 -8.71 -1.66
N LEU A 87 -5.94 -7.88 -2.39
CA LEU A 87 -7.40 -7.94 -2.43
C LEU A 87 -7.76 -9.37 -2.82
N LYS A 88 -8.47 -10.09 -1.93
CA LYS A 88 -8.99 -11.41 -2.26
C LYS A 88 -9.82 -11.23 -3.53
N LYS A 89 -9.41 -11.86 -4.62
CA LYS A 89 -10.25 -11.91 -5.83
C LYS A 89 -11.57 -12.51 -5.35
N LYS A 90 -12.67 -11.76 -5.51
CA LYS A 90 -14.01 -12.33 -5.30
C LYS A 90 -14.18 -13.35 -6.41
N VAL A 91 -13.94 -14.63 -6.13
CA VAL A 91 -14.15 -15.73 -7.07
C VAL A 91 -15.60 -16.16 -6.86
N GLY A 92 -16.49 -15.69 -7.73
CA GLY A 92 -17.93 -15.90 -7.65
C GLY A 92 -18.70 -14.77 -8.36
N GLN A 93 -19.88 -15.09 -8.90
CA GLN A 93 -20.75 -14.14 -9.58
C GLN A 93 -21.20 -13.08 -8.57
N ARG A 94 -20.78 -11.82 -8.75
CA ARG A 94 -21.19 -10.74 -7.84
C ARG A 94 -22.66 -10.46 -8.08
N THR A 95 -23.44 -10.30 -7.02
CA THR A 95 -24.82 -9.82 -7.14
C THR A 95 -24.87 -8.33 -6.77
N ILE A 96 -25.39 -7.48 -7.65
CA ILE A 96 -25.78 -6.10 -7.33
C ILE A 96 -27.31 -6.07 -7.33
N PHE A 97 -27.93 -5.64 -6.22
CA PHE A 97 -29.38 -5.66 -6.04
C PHE A 97 -30.05 -7.03 -6.34
N GLY A 98 -29.38 -8.13 -5.98
CA GLY A 98 -29.90 -9.49 -6.19
C GLY A 98 -29.70 -10.05 -7.60
N PHE A 99 -29.23 -9.25 -8.57
CA PHE A 99 -28.95 -9.73 -9.91
C PHE A 99 -27.47 -10.08 -10.09
N PRO A 100 -27.16 -11.26 -10.65
CA PRO A 100 -25.78 -11.60 -10.98
C PRO A 100 -25.21 -10.68 -12.07
N LEU A 101 -24.02 -10.13 -11.86
CA LEU A 101 -23.27 -9.46 -12.92
C LEU A 101 -22.72 -10.48 -13.92
N PRO A 102 -22.81 -10.21 -15.23
CA PRO A 102 -22.27 -11.09 -16.25
C PRO A 102 -20.76 -10.87 -16.44
N PHE A 103 -19.96 -11.04 -15.36
CA PHE A 103 -18.49 -11.12 -15.39
C PHE A 103 -17.88 -11.57 -14.06
#